data_AF-S3K034-F1
#
_entry.id   AF-S3K034-F1
#
_cell.length_a   1.000
_cell.length_b   1.000
_cell.length_c   1.000
_cell.angle_alpha   90.00
_cell.angle_beta   90.00
_cell.angle_gamma   90.00
#
_symmetry.space_group_name_H-M   'P 1'
#
loop_
_entity.id
_entity.type
_entity.pdbx_description
1 polymer ?
#
loop_
_entity_poly.entity_id
_entity_poly.type
_entity_poly.pdbx_seq_one_letter_code
_entity_poly.pdbx_strand_id
1 'polypeptide(L)'
;MSYENWKNKTAQFEKIDVRQLQGNFFPGLRKKAASLKAGEGLEIVQSFEPFPLYEALAELGFEHHTEQAGEHEFHVFFYRSEVIEDEGSAPLKPVALLNYPLIDEDLGKIALDFWNLTWSGNKRTLPYDTRLLLSLANAVGAGRMRQAARELVKAYSHGVETAALDDVFELLAWNQGIGFFSSEIGPSPLFQAYKFIKSAEKRGTNRKEIVDELVKKFGEQNPEVCVQ
;
A
#
# COMPACT_ATOMS: atom_id res chain seq x y z
N MET A 1 13.96 4.90 -18.73
CA MET A 1 14.66 5.82 -19.66
C MET A 1 15.15 7.03 -18.86
N SER A 2 16.04 7.87 -19.39
CA SER A 2 16.46 9.10 -18.69
C SER A 2 15.39 10.19 -18.85
N TYR A 3 15.19 11.03 -17.82
CA TYR A 3 14.30 12.21 -17.88
C TYR A 3 14.56 13.10 -19.11
N GLU A 4 15.83 13.22 -19.51
CA GLU A 4 16.25 13.96 -20.70
C GLU A 4 15.53 13.56 -21.98
N ASN A 5 15.08 12.31 -22.08
CA ASN A 5 14.40 11.79 -23.27
C ASN A 5 12.94 12.26 -23.40
N TRP A 6 12.32 12.69 -22.31
CA TRP A 6 10.90 13.04 -22.27
C TRP A 6 10.59 14.37 -21.60
N LYS A 7 11.58 15.10 -21.07
CA LYS A 7 11.39 16.44 -20.46
C LYS A 7 10.63 17.43 -21.35
N ASN A 8 10.84 17.39 -22.67
CA ASN A 8 10.16 18.29 -23.60
C ASN A 8 8.65 18.01 -23.73
N LYS A 9 8.19 16.85 -23.25
CA LYS A 9 6.78 16.44 -23.27
C LYS A 9 6.02 16.90 -22.03
N THR A 10 6.70 17.29 -20.95
CA THR A 10 6.05 17.63 -19.67
C THR A 10 5.08 18.79 -19.78
N ALA A 11 5.33 19.74 -20.69
CA ALA A 11 4.43 20.86 -20.98
C ALA A 11 3.04 20.44 -21.50
N GLN A 12 2.89 19.20 -21.98
CA GLN A 12 1.62 18.64 -22.47
C GLN A 12 0.92 17.78 -21.40
N PHE A 13 1.57 17.54 -20.26
CA PHE A 13 1.01 16.69 -19.23
C PHE A 13 -0.14 17.40 -18.53
N GLU A 14 -1.17 16.63 -18.22
CA GLU A 14 -2.28 17.17 -17.46
C GLU A 14 -1.86 17.38 -16.01
N LYS A 15 -2.02 18.61 -15.52
CA LYS A 15 -1.68 19.00 -14.15
C LYS A 15 -2.82 18.70 -13.19
N ILE A 16 -2.51 17.99 -12.12
CA ILE A 16 -3.41 17.62 -11.04
C ILE A 16 -2.80 18.09 -9.72
N ASP A 17 -3.35 19.16 -9.16
CA ASP A 17 -2.96 19.63 -7.82
C ASP A 17 -3.74 18.85 -6.76
N VAL A 18 -3.02 18.06 -5.95
CA VAL A 18 -3.62 17.21 -4.92
C VAL A 18 -3.43 17.76 -3.51
N ARG A 19 -2.80 18.93 -3.34
CA ARG A 19 -2.49 19.53 -2.02
C ARG A 19 -3.74 19.82 -1.19
N GLN A 20 -4.85 20.15 -1.87
CA GLN A 20 -6.13 20.48 -1.23
C GLN A 20 -7.12 19.30 -1.22
N LEU A 21 -6.74 18.14 -1.77
CA LEU A 21 -7.61 16.97 -1.77
C LEU A 21 -7.59 16.27 -0.42
N GLN A 22 -8.78 16.01 0.13
CA GLN A 22 -8.95 15.28 1.38
C GLN A 22 -9.26 13.80 1.10
N GLY A 23 -8.69 12.91 1.92
CA GLY A 23 -8.93 11.47 1.83
C GLY A 23 -8.14 10.76 0.72
N ASN A 24 -8.54 9.51 0.42
CA ASN A 24 -7.83 8.67 -0.55
C ASN A 24 -8.14 9.07 -1.99
N PHE A 25 -7.36 9.98 -2.59
CA PHE A 25 -7.49 10.37 -4.00
C PHE A 25 -6.87 9.34 -4.97
N PHE A 26 -6.12 8.36 -4.46
CA PHE A 26 -5.36 7.42 -5.28
C PHE A 26 -6.22 6.56 -6.23
N PRO A 27 -7.42 6.05 -5.87
CA PRO A 27 -8.26 5.29 -6.79
C PRO A 27 -8.66 6.08 -8.04
N GLY A 28 -8.98 7.36 -7.88
CA GLY A 28 -9.31 8.26 -8.99
C GLY A 28 -8.09 8.52 -9.87
N LEU A 29 -6.95 8.81 -9.24
CA LEU A 29 -5.67 9.01 -9.94
C LEU A 29 -5.24 7.76 -10.71
N ARG A 30 -5.32 6.58 -10.11
CA ARG A 30 -4.96 5.30 -10.73
C ARG A 30 -5.83 4.98 -11.93
N LYS A 31 -7.15 5.18 -11.82
CA LYS A 31 -8.08 5.00 -12.95
C LYS A 31 -7.71 5.90 -14.12
N LYS A 32 -7.32 7.14 -13.83
CA LYS A 32 -6.89 8.10 -14.84
C LYS A 32 -5.55 7.69 -15.47
N ALA A 33 -4.55 7.35 -14.65
CA ALA A 33 -3.25 6.87 -15.12
C ALA A 33 -3.39 5.61 -16.00
N ALA A 34 -4.26 4.68 -15.63
CA ALA A 34 -4.53 3.46 -16.40
C ALA A 34 -5.11 3.74 -17.80
N SER A 35 -5.77 4.89 -18.01
CA SER A 35 -6.36 5.27 -19.30
C SER A 35 -5.39 5.93 -20.28
N LEU A 36 -4.21 6.35 -19.82
CA LEU A 36 -3.21 7.02 -20.66
C LEU A 36 -2.50 6.05 -21.58
N LYS A 37 -2.07 6.47 -22.77
CA LYS A 37 -1.29 5.62 -23.69
C LYS A 37 0.19 5.75 -23.40
N ALA A 38 0.98 4.80 -23.89
CA ALA A 38 2.42 4.94 -23.90
C ALA A 38 2.80 6.23 -24.66
N GLY A 39 3.63 7.06 -24.04
CA GLY A 39 4.02 8.38 -24.55
C GLY A 39 3.28 9.56 -23.93
N GLU A 40 2.20 9.33 -23.18
CA GLU A 40 1.45 10.35 -22.44
C GLU A 40 1.92 10.44 -20.97
N GLY A 41 1.44 11.45 -20.23
CA GLY A 41 1.87 11.68 -18.85
C GLY A 41 0.97 12.61 -18.05
N LEU A 42 1.28 12.72 -16.76
CA LEU A 42 0.59 13.54 -15.76
C LEU A 42 1.60 14.35 -14.97
N GLU A 43 1.23 15.56 -14.56
CA GLU A 43 1.93 16.34 -13.53
C GLU A 43 1.08 16.30 -12.26
N ILE A 44 1.68 15.90 -11.14
CA ILE A 44 1.04 15.89 -9.83
C ILE A 44 1.74 16.91 -8.94
N VAL A 45 0.97 17.84 -8.36
CA VAL A 45 1.49 18.78 -7.36
C VAL A 45 1.10 18.35 -5.96
N GLN A 46 2.09 18.23 -5.07
CA GLN A 46 1.91 17.78 -3.69
C GLN A 46 2.77 18.62 -2.71
N SER A 47 2.36 18.70 -1.45
CA SER A 47 3.06 19.43 -0.38
C SER A 47 4.31 18.72 0.15
N PHE A 48 4.55 17.48 -0.29
CA PHE A 48 5.65 16.62 0.13
C PHE A 48 5.99 15.66 -1.01
N GLU A 49 7.13 14.99 -0.91
CA GLU A 49 7.53 13.99 -1.88
C GLU A 49 6.63 12.74 -1.83
N PRO A 50 5.89 12.41 -2.91
CA PRO A 50 4.84 11.39 -2.84
C PRO A 50 5.38 9.99 -3.15
N PHE A 51 6.30 9.46 -2.33
CA PHE A 51 6.90 8.13 -2.51
C PHE A 51 5.89 7.01 -2.84
N PRO A 52 4.72 6.91 -2.16
CA PRO A 52 3.77 5.83 -2.46
C PRO A 52 3.23 5.85 -3.89
N LEU A 53 3.23 7.01 -4.56
CA LEU A 53 2.77 7.17 -5.95
C LEU A 53 3.80 6.64 -6.95
N TYR A 54 5.10 6.76 -6.65
CA TYR A 54 6.16 6.29 -7.54
C TYR A 54 6.04 4.79 -7.80
N GLU A 55 5.98 3.99 -6.73
CA GLU A 55 5.82 2.54 -6.82
C GLU A 55 4.49 2.17 -7.49
N ALA A 56 3.41 2.88 -7.13
CA ALA A 56 2.07 2.61 -7.66
C ALA A 56 1.96 2.82 -9.17
N LEU A 57 2.56 3.88 -9.69
CA LEU A 57 2.48 4.19 -11.12
C LEU A 57 3.56 3.44 -11.91
N ALA A 58 4.68 3.07 -11.28
CA ALA A 58 5.65 2.16 -11.88
C ALA A 58 5.02 0.81 -12.26
N GLU A 59 4.14 0.26 -11.42
CA GLU A 59 3.35 -0.96 -11.72
C GLU A 59 2.48 -0.83 -12.99
N LEU A 60 2.15 0.38 -13.42
CA LEU A 60 1.37 0.66 -14.64
C LEU A 60 2.25 1.00 -15.86
N GLY A 61 3.57 0.97 -15.70
CA GLY A 61 4.56 1.32 -16.73
C GLY A 61 4.91 2.81 -16.77
N PHE A 62 4.81 3.52 -15.65
CA PHE A 62 5.24 4.91 -15.56
C PHE A 62 6.66 5.07 -15.00
N GLU A 63 7.40 5.99 -15.60
CA GLU A 63 8.60 6.58 -15.05
C GLU A 63 8.25 7.93 -14.41
N HIS A 64 9.07 8.43 -13.49
CA HIS A 64 8.82 9.72 -12.85
C HIS A 64 10.05 10.62 -12.80
N HIS A 65 9.81 11.93 -12.71
CA HIS A 65 10.78 12.95 -12.36
C HIS A 65 10.14 13.93 -11.37
N THR A 66 10.90 14.36 -10.37
CA THR A 66 10.40 15.22 -9.29
C THR A 66 11.23 16.48 -9.21
N GLU A 67 10.56 17.62 -9.18
CA GLU A 67 11.13 18.95 -8.98
C GLU A 67 10.53 19.57 -7.71
N GLN A 68 11.39 20.04 -6.80
CA GLN A 68 10.96 20.78 -5.64
C GLN A 68 10.99 22.28 -5.96
N ALA A 69 9.82 22.89 -6.13
CA ALA A 69 9.67 24.32 -6.46
C ALA A 69 9.56 25.21 -5.21
N GLY A 70 9.28 24.61 -4.05
CA GLY A 70 9.20 25.28 -2.75
C GLY A 70 9.27 24.29 -1.59
N GLU A 71 9.24 24.79 -0.35
CA GLU A 71 9.33 23.96 0.86
C GLU A 71 8.22 22.89 0.90
N HIS A 72 7.01 23.28 0.55
CA HIS A 72 5.82 22.41 0.43
C HIS A 72 5.25 22.43 -0.99
N GLU A 73 6.11 22.40 -1.99
CA GLU A 73 5.68 22.36 -3.40
C GLU A 73 6.57 21.42 -4.22
N PHE A 74 6.06 20.22 -4.45
CA PHE A 74 6.67 19.18 -5.24
C PHE A 74 5.86 18.98 -6.52
N HIS A 75 6.53 19.13 -7.66
CA HIS A 75 6.01 18.81 -8.98
C HIS A 75 6.55 17.45 -9.39
N VAL A 76 5.66 16.47 -9.52
CA VAL A 76 6.02 15.13 -9.98
C VAL A 76 5.44 14.88 -11.36
N PHE A 77 6.32 14.70 -12.32
CA PHE A 77 5.98 14.35 -13.68
C PHE A 77 6.03 12.83 -13.84
N PHE A 78 4.92 12.23 -14.23
CA PHE A 78 4.82 10.81 -14.55
C PHE A 78 4.69 10.64 -16.06
N TYR A 79 5.56 9.84 -16.65
CA TYR A 79 5.58 9.54 -18.09
C TYR A 79 5.31 8.05 -18.30
N ARG A 80 4.29 7.72 -19.09
CA ARG A 80 3.96 6.32 -19.41
C ARG A 80 4.93 5.81 -20.47
N SER A 81 5.98 5.10 -20.07
CA SER A 81 6.96 4.51 -20.99
C SER A 81 6.38 3.31 -21.72
N GLU A 82 5.57 2.51 -21.03
CA GLU A 82 4.91 1.32 -21.54
C GLU A 82 3.53 1.11 -20.89
N VAL A 83 2.71 0.28 -21.51
CA VAL A 83 1.41 -0.13 -20.93
C VAL A 83 1.61 -1.51 -20.30
N ILE A 84 1.76 -1.53 -18.97
CA ILE A 84 1.69 -2.76 -18.19
C ILE A 84 0.23 -3.01 -17.84
N GLU A 85 -0.26 -4.23 -18.08
CA GLU A 85 -1.60 -4.63 -17.65
C GLU A 85 -1.67 -4.53 -16.13
N ASP A 86 -2.71 -3.84 -15.65
CA ASP A 86 -2.88 -3.60 -14.22
C ASP A 86 -3.27 -4.91 -13.51
N GLU A 87 -2.26 -5.64 -13.03
CA GLU A 87 -2.48 -6.90 -12.32
C GLU A 87 -3.04 -6.71 -10.90
N GLY A 88 -3.12 -5.46 -10.43
CA GLY A 88 -3.57 -5.10 -9.08
C GLY A 88 -2.43 -4.51 -8.28
N SER A 89 -2.55 -3.25 -7.86
CA SER A 89 -1.52 -2.60 -7.05
C SER A 89 -1.38 -3.27 -5.69
N ALA A 90 -0.20 -3.16 -5.07
CA ALA A 90 0.00 -3.55 -3.68
C ALA A 90 -1.16 -3.05 -2.78
N PRO A 91 -1.96 -3.94 -2.18
CA PRO A 91 -3.15 -3.55 -1.44
C PRO A 91 -2.78 -2.84 -0.13
N LEU A 92 -3.67 -1.96 0.34
CA LEU A 92 -3.59 -1.33 1.66
C LEU A 92 -2.34 -0.46 1.88
N LYS A 93 -1.95 0.32 0.86
CA LYS A 93 -0.95 1.41 1.01
C LYS A 93 -1.28 2.29 2.22
N PRO A 94 -0.30 2.95 2.87
CA PRO A 94 -0.51 3.71 4.10
C PRO A 94 -1.17 5.07 3.83
N VAL A 95 -2.33 5.08 3.18
CA VAL A 95 -3.01 6.29 2.72
C VAL A 95 -3.36 7.24 3.88
N ALA A 96 -3.59 6.70 5.08
CA ALA A 96 -3.81 7.51 6.29
C ALA A 96 -2.68 8.54 6.55
N LEU A 97 -1.45 8.30 6.06
CA LEU A 97 -0.36 9.28 6.16
C LEU A 97 -0.64 10.57 5.39
N LEU A 98 -1.47 10.53 4.35
CA LEU A 98 -1.86 11.70 3.57
C LEU A 98 -2.78 12.66 4.36
N ASN A 99 -3.32 12.24 5.50
CA ASN A 99 -4.12 13.09 6.37
C ASN A 99 -3.29 13.90 7.36
N TYR A 100 -2.02 13.55 7.58
CA TYR A 100 -1.15 14.22 8.57
C TYR A 100 -0.86 15.70 8.22
N PRO A 101 -0.75 16.10 6.95
CA PRO A 101 -0.68 17.51 6.55
C PRO A 101 -1.88 18.35 7.00
N LEU A 102 -3.05 17.75 7.27
CA LEU A 102 -4.19 18.48 7.85
C LEU A 102 -3.92 18.96 9.28
N ILE A 103 -3.00 18.30 9.98
CA ILE A 103 -2.52 18.69 11.31
C ILE A 103 -1.34 19.64 11.15
N ASP A 104 -0.33 19.22 10.40
CA ASP A 104 0.91 19.94 10.17
C ASP A 104 1.66 19.35 8.95
N GLU A 105 2.11 20.21 8.03
CA GLU A 105 2.74 19.78 6.76
C GLU A 105 4.09 19.09 6.98
N ASP A 106 4.90 19.57 7.94
CA ASP A 106 6.18 18.96 8.31
C ASP A 106 5.99 17.59 8.96
N LEU A 107 4.97 17.46 9.81
CA LEU A 107 4.60 16.17 10.38
C LEU A 107 4.21 15.16 9.29
N GLY A 108 3.43 15.59 8.30
CA GLY A 108 3.08 14.76 7.15
C GLY A 108 4.32 14.27 6.40
N LYS A 109 5.23 15.19 6.09
CA LYS A 109 6.51 14.89 5.45
C LYS A 109 7.34 13.89 6.26
N ILE A 110 7.56 14.15 7.56
CA ILE A 110 8.33 13.27 8.45
C ILE A 110 7.72 11.86 8.49
N ALA A 111 6.39 11.75 8.57
CA ALA A 111 5.72 10.47 8.65
C ALA A 111 5.88 9.64 7.36
N LEU A 112 5.80 10.28 6.20
CA LEU A 112 6.03 9.65 4.89
C LEU A 112 7.50 9.27 4.69
N ASP A 113 8.44 10.14 5.04
CA ASP A 113 9.87 9.87 5.01
C ASP A 113 10.23 8.67 5.89
N PHE A 114 9.68 8.63 7.11
CA PHE A 114 9.87 7.50 8.02
C PHE A 114 9.30 6.20 7.46
N TRP A 115 8.12 6.25 6.85
CA TRP A 115 7.52 5.09 6.20
C TRP A 115 8.42 4.57 5.06
N ASN A 116 8.86 5.46 4.16
CA ASN A 116 9.73 5.13 3.04
C ASN A 116 11.07 4.53 3.52
N LEU A 117 11.70 5.16 4.52
CA LEU A 117 12.93 4.68 5.15
C LEU A 117 12.78 3.25 5.71
N THR A 118 11.60 2.95 6.26
CA THR A 118 11.30 1.68 6.91
C THR A 118 11.00 0.57 5.89
N TRP A 119 10.20 0.87 4.86
CA TRP A 119 9.62 -0.14 3.98
C TRP A 119 10.33 -0.30 2.64
N SER A 120 10.73 0.80 2.01
CA SER A 120 11.24 0.84 0.63
C SER A 120 12.75 1.11 0.54
N GLY A 121 13.44 1.27 1.66
CA GLY A 121 14.89 1.55 1.65
C GLY A 121 15.72 0.38 1.09
N ASN A 122 16.63 0.66 0.16
CA ASN A 122 17.51 -0.33 -0.49
C ASN A 122 18.52 -1.02 0.47
N LYS A 123 18.63 -0.55 1.71
CA LYS A 123 19.57 -1.05 2.73
C LYS A 123 19.03 -2.21 3.58
N ARG A 124 17.88 -2.80 3.23
CA ARG A 124 17.24 -3.84 4.05
C ARG A 124 17.86 -5.20 3.78
N THR A 125 18.25 -5.87 4.86
CA THR A 125 18.77 -7.25 4.81
C THR A 125 17.65 -8.29 4.80
N LEU A 126 16.57 -8.05 5.55
CA LEU A 126 15.43 -8.97 5.60
C LEU A 126 14.56 -8.80 4.35
N PRO A 127 14.16 -9.91 3.69
CA PRO A 127 13.19 -9.89 2.60
C PRO A 127 11.90 -9.16 2.98
N TYR A 128 11.22 -8.57 2.01
CA TYR A 128 9.99 -7.81 2.23
C TYR A 128 8.91 -8.66 2.91
N ASP A 129 8.70 -9.89 2.44
CA ASP A 129 7.75 -10.84 3.03
C ASP A 129 8.02 -11.13 4.50
N THR A 130 9.28 -11.38 4.86
CA THR A 130 9.67 -11.60 6.26
C THR A 130 9.35 -10.38 7.12
N ARG A 131 9.58 -9.17 6.60
CA ARG A 131 9.24 -7.93 7.32
C ARG A 131 7.74 -7.75 7.50
N LEU A 132 6.92 -8.14 6.53
CA LEU A 132 5.45 -8.15 6.66
C LEU A 132 4.98 -9.14 7.73
N LEU A 133 5.55 -10.35 7.79
CA LEU A 133 5.23 -11.33 8.83
C LEU A 133 5.61 -10.83 10.24
N LEU A 134 6.79 -10.20 10.38
CA LEU A 134 7.19 -9.57 11.63
C LEU A 134 6.27 -8.40 12.02
N SER A 135 5.86 -7.58 11.05
CA SER A 135 4.91 -6.49 11.24
C SER A 135 3.54 -6.99 11.70
N LEU A 136 3.05 -8.08 11.09
CA LEU A 136 1.84 -8.79 11.50
C LEU A 136 1.95 -9.27 12.95
N ALA A 137 3.01 -10.00 13.31
CA ALA A 137 3.19 -10.53 14.66
C ALA A 137 3.28 -9.40 15.70
N ASN A 138 4.01 -8.33 15.38
CA ASN A 138 4.12 -7.14 16.23
C ASN A 138 2.78 -6.41 16.40
N ALA A 139 1.96 -6.33 15.34
CA ALA A 139 0.61 -5.76 15.43
C ALA A 139 -0.30 -6.59 16.33
N VAL A 140 -0.21 -7.93 16.27
CA VAL A 140 -0.94 -8.84 17.17
C VAL A 140 -0.50 -8.65 18.62
N GLY A 141 0.81 -8.65 18.89
CA GLY A 141 1.35 -8.46 20.23
C GLY A 141 0.98 -7.10 20.85
N ALA A 142 0.71 -6.09 20.02
CA ALA A 142 0.22 -4.79 20.45
C ALA A 142 -1.32 -4.70 20.57
N GLY A 143 -2.06 -5.81 20.37
CA GLY A 143 -3.53 -5.83 20.39
C GLY A 143 -4.18 -5.14 19.19
N ARG A 144 -3.42 -4.75 18.17
CA ARG A 144 -3.90 -3.96 17.02
C ARG A 144 -4.41 -4.87 15.90
N MET A 145 -5.49 -5.60 16.15
CA MET A 145 -6.00 -6.64 15.24
C MET A 145 -6.38 -6.13 13.85
N ARG A 146 -6.89 -4.89 13.75
CA ARG A 146 -7.12 -4.25 12.44
C ARG A 146 -5.83 -4.10 11.64
N GLN A 147 -4.76 -3.60 12.29
CA GLN A 147 -3.47 -3.47 11.63
C GLN A 147 -2.90 -4.84 11.27
N ALA A 148 -3.00 -5.82 12.17
CA ALA A 148 -2.55 -7.18 11.90
C ALA A 148 -3.26 -7.80 10.68
N ALA A 149 -4.57 -7.60 10.55
CA ALA A 149 -5.33 -8.04 9.38
C ALA A 149 -4.81 -7.38 8.09
N ARG A 150 -4.50 -6.07 8.12
CA ARG A 150 -3.90 -5.38 6.97
C ARG A 150 -2.54 -5.97 6.57
N GLU A 151 -1.69 -6.25 7.55
CA GLU A 151 -0.38 -6.86 7.29
C GLU A 151 -0.50 -8.28 6.75
N LEU A 152 -1.52 -9.05 7.17
CA LEU A 152 -1.82 -10.37 6.61
C LEU A 152 -2.20 -10.28 5.14
N VAL A 153 -3.11 -9.36 4.80
CA VAL A 153 -3.55 -9.17 3.40
C VAL A 153 -2.37 -8.74 2.53
N LYS A 154 -1.51 -7.84 3.01
CA LYS A 154 -0.28 -7.44 2.31
C LYS A 154 0.65 -8.62 2.09
N ALA A 155 0.94 -9.39 3.13
CA ALA A 155 1.81 -10.56 3.07
C ALA A 155 1.29 -11.56 2.02
N TYR A 156 0.02 -11.91 2.10
CA TYR A 156 -0.60 -12.83 1.16
C TYR A 156 -0.58 -12.30 -0.28
N SER A 157 -0.87 -11.01 -0.48
CA SER A 157 -0.82 -10.39 -1.81
C SER A 157 0.58 -10.37 -2.42
N HIS A 158 1.63 -10.28 -1.59
CA HIS A 158 3.02 -10.31 -2.03
C HIS A 158 3.56 -11.73 -2.26
N GLY A 159 2.71 -12.76 -2.08
CA GLY A 159 3.05 -14.14 -2.42
C GLY A 159 3.41 -15.02 -1.23
N VAL A 160 3.28 -14.53 0.02
CA VAL A 160 3.45 -15.38 1.20
C VAL A 160 2.46 -16.55 1.12
N GLU A 161 3.00 -17.76 1.26
CA GLU A 161 2.21 -18.98 1.28
C GLU A 161 1.43 -19.12 2.58
N THR A 162 0.24 -19.70 2.49
CA THR A 162 -0.60 -19.95 3.66
C THR A 162 0.09 -20.84 4.69
N ALA A 163 0.99 -21.74 4.27
CA ALA A 163 1.80 -22.54 5.19
C ALA A 163 2.70 -21.68 6.10
N ALA A 164 3.31 -20.61 5.57
CA ALA A 164 4.08 -19.69 6.40
C ALA A 164 3.19 -18.89 7.37
N LEU A 165 1.94 -18.61 6.99
CA LEU A 165 0.96 -18.03 7.92
C LEU A 165 0.58 -19.04 9.00
N ASP A 166 0.46 -20.33 8.69
CA ASP A 166 0.18 -21.39 9.67
C ASP A 166 1.24 -21.38 10.79
N ASP A 167 2.53 -21.33 10.42
CA ASP A 167 3.64 -21.22 11.37
C ASP A 167 3.50 -19.98 12.28
N VAL A 168 3.13 -18.84 11.70
CA VAL A 168 2.94 -17.60 12.47
C VAL A 168 1.75 -17.72 13.43
N PHE A 169 0.61 -18.26 13.01
CA PHE A 169 -0.55 -18.44 13.89
C PHE A 169 -0.27 -19.45 15.01
N GLU A 170 0.51 -20.49 14.76
CA GLU A 170 0.99 -21.41 15.80
C GLU A 170 1.86 -20.66 16.83
N LEU A 171 2.83 -19.87 16.35
CA LEU A 171 3.68 -19.05 17.22
C LEU A 171 2.89 -17.99 18.00
N LEU A 172 1.82 -17.43 17.44
CA LEU A 172 0.93 -16.51 18.15
C LEU A 172 0.19 -17.23 19.28
N ALA A 173 -0.36 -18.42 19.03
CA ALA A 173 -1.02 -19.22 20.06
C ALA A 173 -0.06 -19.63 21.19
N TRP A 174 1.19 -19.98 20.84
CA TRP A 174 2.23 -20.34 21.80
C TRP A 174 2.68 -19.14 22.64
N ASN A 175 3.10 -18.04 21.99
CA ASN A 175 3.75 -16.92 22.66
C ASN A 175 2.77 -15.98 23.38
N GLN A 176 1.52 -15.86 22.90
CA GLN A 176 0.49 -15.04 23.55
C GLN A 176 -0.41 -15.85 24.49
N GLY A 177 -0.38 -17.19 24.37
CA GLY A 177 -1.18 -18.12 25.16
C GLY A 177 -2.55 -18.43 24.55
N ILE A 178 -3.02 -19.64 24.78
CA ILE A 178 -4.27 -20.18 24.21
C ILE A 178 -5.50 -19.36 24.62
N GLY A 179 -5.52 -18.84 25.85
CA GLY A 179 -6.61 -18.00 26.35
C GLY A 179 -6.75 -16.70 25.55
N PHE A 180 -5.65 -15.96 25.39
CA PHE A 180 -5.60 -14.75 24.58
C PHE A 180 -5.91 -15.03 23.11
N PHE A 181 -5.37 -16.14 22.57
CA PHE A 181 -5.71 -16.53 21.21
C PHE A 181 -7.21 -16.75 21.05
N SER A 182 -7.83 -17.48 21.97
CA SER A 182 -9.26 -17.82 21.87
C SER A 182 -10.18 -16.61 22.09
N SER A 183 -9.81 -15.69 22.98
CA SER A 183 -10.63 -14.52 23.33
C SER A 183 -10.41 -13.31 22.43
N GLU A 184 -9.17 -13.05 22.02
CA GLU A 184 -8.82 -11.83 21.27
C GLU A 184 -8.57 -12.13 19.80
N ILE A 185 -7.73 -13.12 19.48
CA ILE A 185 -7.33 -13.40 18.09
C ILE A 185 -8.46 -14.13 17.35
N GLY A 186 -9.05 -15.16 17.96
CA GLY A 186 -10.09 -16.02 17.39
C GLY A 186 -11.32 -15.27 16.84
N PRO A 187 -11.91 -14.31 17.57
CA PRO A 187 -13.03 -13.52 17.06
C PRO A 187 -12.60 -12.36 16.15
N SER A 188 -11.30 -12.02 16.10
CA SER A 188 -10.82 -10.82 15.41
C SER A 188 -10.96 -10.86 13.88
N PRO A 189 -10.97 -9.70 13.22
CA PRO A 189 -10.88 -9.60 11.76
C PRO A 189 -9.64 -10.29 11.17
N LEU A 190 -8.53 -10.33 11.90
CA LEU A 190 -7.30 -11.01 11.47
C LEU A 190 -7.55 -12.51 11.26
N PHE A 191 -8.13 -13.19 12.25
CA PHE A 191 -8.37 -14.63 12.14
C PHE A 191 -9.50 -14.94 11.15
N GLN A 192 -10.45 -14.03 10.97
CA GLN A 192 -11.45 -14.14 9.91
C GLN A 192 -10.81 -14.07 8.52
N ALA A 193 -9.88 -13.14 8.27
CA ALA A 193 -9.14 -13.05 7.01
C ALA A 193 -8.31 -14.30 6.74
N TYR A 194 -7.61 -14.81 7.76
CA TYR A 194 -6.86 -16.07 7.68
C TYR A 194 -7.74 -17.28 7.33
N LYS A 195 -8.88 -17.45 8.00
CA LYS A 195 -9.86 -18.52 7.68
C LYS A 195 -10.43 -18.38 6.27
N PHE A 196 -10.66 -17.14 5.83
CA PHE A 196 -11.15 -16.86 4.49
C PHE A 196 -10.16 -17.36 3.42
N ILE A 197 -8.86 -17.03 3.56
CA ILE A 197 -7.80 -17.52 2.66
C ILE A 197 -7.83 -19.04 2.57
N LYS A 198 -7.71 -19.74 3.72
CA LYS A 198 -7.69 -21.21 3.74
C LYS A 198 -8.92 -21.83 3.08
N SER A 199 -10.09 -21.24 3.34
CA SER A 199 -11.35 -21.73 2.77
C SER A 199 -11.43 -21.52 1.26
N ALA A 200 -10.92 -20.39 0.76
CA ALA A 200 -10.92 -20.08 -0.66
C ALA A 200 -9.89 -20.90 -1.44
N GLU A 201 -8.68 -21.07 -0.91
CA GLU A 201 -7.66 -21.93 -1.51
C GLU A 201 -8.15 -23.39 -1.60
N LYS A 202 -8.82 -23.89 -0.56
CA LYS A 202 -9.42 -25.24 -0.58
C LYS A 202 -10.49 -25.41 -1.67
N ARG A 203 -11.17 -24.32 -2.06
CA ARG A 203 -12.14 -24.32 -3.17
C ARG A 203 -11.48 -24.16 -4.54
N GLY A 204 -10.17 -23.98 -4.61
CA GLY A 204 -9.44 -23.73 -5.86
C GLY A 204 -9.60 -22.31 -6.40
N THR A 205 -10.05 -21.36 -5.58
CA THR A 205 -10.11 -19.94 -5.96
C THR A 205 -8.69 -19.44 -6.24
N ASN A 206 -8.48 -18.71 -7.34
CA ASN A 206 -7.15 -18.19 -7.65
C ASN A 206 -6.76 -17.06 -6.67
N ARG A 207 -5.45 -16.86 -6.48
CA ARG A 207 -4.93 -15.90 -5.50
C ARG A 207 -5.40 -14.46 -5.75
N LYS A 208 -5.49 -14.04 -7.02
CA LYS A 208 -5.93 -12.68 -7.37
C LYS A 208 -7.34 -12.41 -6.90
N GLU A 209 -8.27 -13.33 -7.16
CA GLU A 209 -9.66 -13.26 -6.67
C GLU A 209 -9.73 -13.25 -5.13
N ILE A 210 -8.89 -14.06 -4.46
CA ILE A 210 -8.81 -14.06 -3.00
C ILE A 210 -8.36 -12.70 -2.48
N VAL A 211 -7.31 -12.11 -3.07
CA VAL A 211 -6.80 -10.79 -2.69
C VAL A 211 -7.86 -9.71 -2.91
N ASP A 212 -8.57 -9.73 -4.03
CA ASP A 212 -9.64 -8.77 -4.31
C ASP A 212 -10.77 -8.85 -3.28
N GLU A 213 -11.18 -10.05 -2.89
CA GLU A 213 -12.17 -10.23 -1.83
C GLU A 213 -11.64 -9.83 -0.45
N LEU A 214 -10.36 -10.12 -0.15
CA LEU A 214 -9.72 -9.71 1.09
C LEU A 214 -9.68 -8.20 1.23
N VAL A 215 -9.34 -7.47 0.17
CA VAL A 215 -9.32 -6.00 0.19
C VAL A 215 -10.72 -5.42 0.40
N LYS A 216 -11.73 -6.01 -0.24
CA LYS A 216 -13.14 -5.58 -0.05
C LYS A 216 -13.63 -5.85 1.37
N LYS A 217 -13.34 -7.04 1.92
CA LYS A 217 -13.85 -7.49 3.21
C LYS A 217 -13.02 -7.03 4.40
N PHE A 218 -11.73 -6.78 4.23
CA PHE A 218 -10.81 -6.50 5.34
C PHE A 218 -9.92 -5.28 5.06
N GLY A 219 -10.21 -4.51 4.01
CA GLY A 219 -9.56 -3.24 3.71
C GLY A 219 -10.33 -2.03 4.23
N GLU A 220 -9.88 -0.84 3.80
CA GLU A 220 -10.33 0.46 4.31
C GLU A 220 -11.82 0.75 4.08
N GLN A 221 -12.48 0.02 3.17
CA GLN A 221 -13.91 0.17 2.91
C GLN A 221 -14.80 -0.63 3.87
N ASN A 222 -14.26 -1.54 4.68
CA ASN A 222 -15.05 -2.26 5.69
C ASN A 222 -15.21 -1.37 6.96
N PRO A 223 -16.44 -1.03 7.40
CA PRO A 223 -16.69 -0.28 8.63
C PRO A 223 -16.05 -0.85 9.91
N GLU A 224 -15.81 -2.16 9.97
CA GLU A 224 -15.17 -2.84 11.10
C GLU A 224 -13.62 -2.69 11.09
N VAL A 225 -13.06 -2.26 9.96
CA VAL A 225 -11.61 -2.09 9.72
C VAL A 225 -11.23 -0.63 9.41
N CYS A 226 -12.18 0.20 9.01
CA CYS A 226 -11.96 1.59 8.61
C CYS A 226 -11.50 2.46 9.80
N VAL A 227 -10.63 3.42 9.48
CA VAL A 227 -10.32 4.54 10.37
C VAL A 227 -11.45 5.54 10.18
N GLN A 228 -12.30 5.69 11.21
CA GLN A 228 -13.23 6.83 11.27
C GLN A 228 -12.45 8.12 11.46
#